data_AF-A0A496REU6-F1
#
_entry.id   AF-A0A496REU6-F1
#
_cell.length_a   1.000
_cell.length_b   1.000
_cell.length_c   1.000
_cell.angle_alpha   90.00
_cell.angle_beta   90.00
_cell.angle_gamma   90.00
#
_symmetry.space_group_name_H-M   'P 1'
#
loop_
_entity.id
_entity.type
_entity.pdbx_description
1 polymer ?
#
loop_
_entity_poly.entity_id
_entity_poly.type
_entity_poly.pdbx_seq_one_letter_code
_entity_poly.pdbx_strand_id
1 'polypeptide(L)'
;MQTIINQVLKFLKTIQIKPYLKYILNIKYWYVGDNMYIAKHKRVVKLPHREIDLGDWYLTDFIQPNSYGAESVTWEAWKRLINLYNNDIQQFIKLANIIGLYNMYIKELWNVVNVKIKYRYDDPIFQTSDFWLLPNETWYQKHGDCEDTTFLLLSAIYKVKEGWKDDIIAKEAIEYGCIGYYIDYKGTPYGHAFIIRRTDRIANGKWLWIETTLENEVPQYIWYLADFNKLIPVYFFTDV
;
A
#
# COMPACT_ATOMS: atom_id res chain seq x y z
N MET A 1 -25.96 -8.94 2.07
CA MET A 1 -25.33 -9.33 0.78
C MET A 1 -26.16 -8.83 -0.41
N GLN A 2 -27.45 -9.20 -0.52
CA GLN A 2 -28.36 -8.72 -1.58
C GLN A 2 -28.54 -7.19 -1.62
N THR A 3 -28.51 -6.52 -0.46
CA THR A 3 -28.69 -5.06 -0.33
C THR A 3 -27.50 -4.26 -0.86
N ILE A 4 -26.28 -4.79 -0.72
CA ILE A 4 -25.04 -4.17 -1.21
C ILE A 4 -24.98 -4.29 -2.74
N ILE A 5 -25.36 -5.45 -3.27
CA ILE A 5 -25.48 -5.69 -4.71
C ILE A 5 -26.50 -4.70 -5.32
N ASN A 6 -27.65 -4.48 -4.68
CA ASN A 6 -28.66 -3.53 -5.16
C ASN A 6 -28.20 -2.06 -5.10
N GLN A 7 -27.33 -1.69 -4.16
CA GLN A 7 -26.74 -0.34 -4.07
C GLN A 7 -25.65 -0.13 -5.14
N VAL A 8 -24.80 -1.13 -5.38
CA VAL A 8 -23.80 -1.13 -6.46
C VAL A 8 -24.49 -1.07 -7.83
N LEU A 9 -25.58 -1.83 -8.04
CA LEU A 9 -26.36 -1.78 -9.29
C LEU A 9 -27.07 -0.44 -9.51
N LYS A 10 -27.44 0.28 -8.45
CA LYS A 10 -28.03 1.62 -8.54
C LYS A 10 -26.97 2.67 -8.91
N PHE A 11 -25.75 2.53 -8.38
CA PHE A 11 -24.59 3.35 -8.71
C PHE A 11 -24.10 3.13 -10.16
N LEU A 12 -24.07 1.88 -10.63
CA LEU A 12 -23.69 1.55 -12.00
C LEU A 12 -24.71 2.03 -13.05
N LYS A 13 -25.99 2.16 -12.70
CA LYS A 13 -27.03 2.69 -13.58
C LYS A 13 -26.94 4.21 -13.82
N THR A 14 -26.24 4.94 -12.96
CA THR A 14 -26.04 6.39 -13.08
C THR A 14 -24.90 6.80 -14.02
N ILE A 15 -24.08 5.85 -14.48
CA ILE A 15 -22.91 6.14 -15.33
C ILE A 15 -23.17 5.59 -16.74
N GLN A 16 -23.42 6.48 -17.70
CA GLN A 16 -23.55 6.11 -19.12
C GLN A 16 -22.20 5.65 -19.68
N ILE A 17 -21.99 4.33 -19.79
CA ILE A 17 -20.83 3.77 -20.50
C ILE A 17 -21.32 2.77 -21.54
N LYS A 18 -21.78 3.29 -22.68
CA LYS A 18 -22.09 2.52 -23.90
C LYS A 18 -21.01 2.53 -25.01
N PRO A 19 -19.95 3.38 -25.06
CA PRO A 19 -19.13 3.43 -26.27
C PRO A 19 -17.83 2.59 -26.28
N TYR A 20 -17.46 1.85 -25.22
CA TYR A 20 -16.09 1.31 -25.09
C TYR A 20 -15.88 -0.16 -25.49
N LEU A 21 -16.87 -0.79 -26.13
CA LEU A 21 -16.78 -2.18 -26.60
C LEU A 21 -15.82 -2.41 -27.80
N LYS A 22 -15.12 -1.38 -28.30
CA LYS A 22 -14.34 -1.44 -29.56
C LYS A 22 -12.82 -1.65 -29.40
N TYR A 23 -12.21 -1.42 -28.24
CA TYR A 23 -10.75 -1.27 -28.15
C TYR A 23 -9.99 -2.49 -27.62
N ILE A 24 -10.46 -3.67 -28.04
CA ILE A 24 -9.70 -4.93 -27.95
C ILE A 24 -8.55 -4.83 -28.98
N LEU A 25 -7.31 -5.08 -28.53
CA LEU A 25 -6.01 -5.25 -29.25
C LEU A 25 -5.00 -4.07 -29.18
N ASN A 26 -3.96 -4.19 -28.33
CA ASN A 26 -2.54 -4.39 -28.74
C ASN A 26 -1.48 -3.98 -27.67
N ILE A 27 -0.78 -5.00 -27.14
CA ILE A 27 0.67 -5.22 -26.86
C ILE A 27 1.61 -4.04 -26.48
N LYS A 28 2.36 -4.15 -25.36
CA LYS A 28 3.82 -4.48 -25.30
C LYS A 28 4.46 -4.30 -23.91
N TYR A 29 5.06 -5.40 -23.45
CA TYR A 29 6.01 -5.51 -22.34
C TYR A 29 7.22 -4.61 -22.53
N TRP A 30 7.74 -4.06 -21.43
CA TRP A 30 9.06 -3.46 -21.38
C TRP A 30 10.05 -4.46 -20.79
N TYR A 31 11.03 -4.84 -21.62
CA TYR A 31 12.22 -5.62 -21.30
C TYR A 31 13.40 -4.65 -21.22
N VAL A 32 14.23 -4.73 -20.17
CA VAL A 32 15.53 -4.05 -20.11
C VAL A 32 16.57 -4.99 -19.48
N GLY A 33 17.44 -5.57 -20.31
CA GLY A 33 18.79 -6.03 -19.95
C GLY A 33 18.95 -7.40 -19.25
N ASP A 34 19.79 -8.27 -19.83
CA ASP A 34 20.04 -9.67 -19.43
C ASP A 34 20.82 -9.87 -18.11
N ASN A 35 20.71 -8.99 -17.12
CA ASN A 35 21.21 -9.24 -15.76
C ASN A 35 20.31 -8.49 -14.75
N MET A 36 19.13 -9.04 -14.47
CA MET A 36 18.32 -8.63 -13.33
C MET A 36 19.09 -8.99 -12.06
N TYR A 37 19.60 -7.99 -11.32
CA TYR A 37 20.09 -8.23 -9.97
C TYR A 37 18.90 -8.67 -9.13
N ILE A 38 18.82 -9.98 -8.87
CA ILE A 38 17.73 -10.51 -8.07
C ILE A 38 18.08 -10.31 -6.59
N ALA A 39 17.53 -9.25 -6.01
CA ALA A 39 17.65 -9.00 -4.58
C ALA A 39 16.85 -10.07 -3.81
N LYS A 40 17.52 -10.68 -2.83
CA LYS A 40 16.93 -11.66 -1.90
C LYS A 40 17.17 -11.22 -0.48
N HIS A 41 16.23 -11.55 0.39
CA HIS A 41 16.37 -11.40 1.83
C HIS A 41 16.26 -12.76 2.50
N LYS A 42 17.19 -13.08 3.40
CA LYS A 42 17.13 -14.33 4.15
C LYS A 42 16.31 -14.11 5.42
N ARG A 43 15.30 -14.95 5.64
CA ARG A 43 14.50 -14.90 6.88
C ARG A 43 15.07 -15.87 7.90
N VAL A 44 15.68 -15.35 8.96
CA VAL A 44 16.24 -16.15 10.06
C VAL A 44 15.61 -15.77 11.38
N VAL A 45 15.07 -16.75 12.10
CA VAL A 45 14.63 -16.56 13.48
C VAL A 45 15.75 -17.00 14.41
N LYS A 46 16.31 -16.07 15.19
CA LYS A 46 17.29 -16.39 16.24
C LYS A 46 16.58 -16.66 17.55
N LEU A 47 16.84 -17.82 18.13
CA LEU A 47 16.42 -18.23 19.46
C LEU A 47 17.67 -18.35 20.36
N PRO A 48 17.54 -18.32 21.71
CA PRO A 48 18.68 -18.30 22.62
C PRO A 48 19.72 -19.42 22.42
N HIS A 49 19.33 -20.55 21.83
CA HIS A 49 20.19 -21.73 21.67
C HIS A 49 20.21 -22.30 20.24
N ARG A 50 19.51 -21.67 19.29
CA ARG A 50 19.47 -22.13 17.89
C ARG A 50 19.01 -21.03 16.94
N GLU A 51 19.35 -21.17 15.68
CA GLU A 51 18.77 -20.37 14.60
C GLU A 51 17.85 -21.26 13.76
N ILE A 52 16.74 -20.69 13.27
CA ILE A 52 15.84 -21.32 12.32
C ILE A 52 15.94 -20.52 11.01
N ASP A 53 16.59 -21.12 10.01
CA ASP A 53 16.70 -20.56 8.65
C ASP A 53 15.44 -20.92 7.85
N LEU A 54 14.67 -19.91 7.45
CA LEU A 54 13.46 -20.06 6.63
C LEU A 54 13.74 -19.90 5.13
N GLY A 55 15.01 -19.84 4.74
CA GLY A 55 15.48 -19.74 3.36
C GLY A 55 15.63 -18.31 2.85
N ASP A 56 16.04 -18.21 1.59
CA ASP A 56 16.14 -16.95 0.86
C ASP A 56 14.82 -16.64 0.15
N TRP A 57 14.34 -15.43 0.35
CA TRP A 57 13.08 -14.92 -0.21
C TRP A 57 13.38 -13.82 -1.22
N TYR A 58 12.70 -13.83 -2.36
CA TYR A 58 12.73 -12.68 -3.26
C TYR A 58 12.04 -11.49 -2.59
N LEU A 59 12.45 -10.26 -2.92
CA LEU A 59 11.78 -9.06 -2.40
C LEU A 59 10.28 -9.06 -2.73
N THR A 60 9.89 -9.58 -3.91
CA THR A 60 8.49 -9.74 -4.32
C THR A 60 7.70 -10.68 -3.42
N ASP A 61 8.33 -11.65 -2.76
CA ASP A 61 7.63 -12.64 -1.93
C ASP A 61 7.03 -12.03 -0.65
N PHE A 62 7.52 -10.84 -0.25
CA PHE A 62 6.98 -10.08 0.87
C PHE A 62 5.70 -9.31 0.51
N ILE A 63 5.41 -9.15 -0.78
CA ILE A 63 4.19 -8.50 -1.27
C ILE A 63 3.16 -9.57 -1.61
N GLN A 64 2.14 -9.69 -0.77
CA GLN A 64 1.14 -10.77 -0.84
C GLN A 64 -0.28 -10.22 -0.91
N PRO A 65 -0.74 -9.73 -2.07
CA PRO A 65 -2.08 -9.17 -2.23
C PRO A 65 -3.21 -10.16 -1.93
N ASN A 66 -2.96 -11.46 -2.14
CA ASN A 66 -3.92 -12.54 -1.90
C ASN A 66 -3.81 -13.15 -0.49
N SER A 67 -3.19 -12.44 0.45
CA SER A 67 -3.11 -12.84 1.86
C SER A 67 -4.36 -12.46 2.65
N TYR A 68 -4.62 -13.15 3.76
CA TYR A 68 -5.70 -12.81 4.69
C TYR A 68 -5.49 -11.43 5.33
N GLY A 69 -4.24 -11.06 5.62
CA GLY A 69 -3.86 -9.74 6.14
C GLY A 69 -4.25 -8.62 5.18
N ALA A 70 -3.88 -8.75 3.90
CA ALA A 70 -4.27 -7.79 2.87
C ALA A 70 -5.80 -7.68 2.74
N GLU A 71 -6.51 -8.80 2.62
CA GLU A 71 -7.99 -8.84 2.55
C GLU A 71 -8.66 -8.21 3.78
N SER A 72 -8.09 -8.39 4.97
CA SER A 72 -8.64 -7.81 6.19
C SER A 72 -8.48 -6.29 6.21
N VAL A 73 -7.34 -5.77 5.77
CA VAL A 73 -7.11 -4.33 5.64
C VAL A 73 -8.05 -3.72 4.61
N THR A 74 -8.22 -4.35 3.44
CA THR A 74 -9.13 -3.85 2.40
C THR A 74 -10.58 -3.79 2.89
N TRP A 75 -11.03 -4.81 3.62
CA TRP A 75 -12.38 -4.85 4.17
C TRP A 75 -12.62 -3.79 5.26
N GLU A 76 -11.66 -3.60 6.19
CA GLU A 76 -11.76 -2.56 7.20
C GLU A 76 -11.77 -1.15 6.57
N ALA A 77 -10.91 -0.91 5.59
CA ALA A 77 -10.86 0.37 4.89
C ALA A 77 -12.15 0.64 4.11
N TRP A 78 -12.74 -0.39 3.49
CA TRP A 78 -14.03 -0.25 2.79
C TRP A 78 -15.14 0.16 3.76
N LYS A 79 -15.21 -0.49 4.93
CA LYS A 79 -16.18 -0.11 5.99
C LYS A 79 -16.01 1.35 6.41
N ARG A 80 -14.76 1.81 6.60
CA ARG A 80 -14.47 3.20 6.96
C ARG A 80 -14.89 4.17 5.86
N LEU A 81 -14.62 3.85 4.60
CA LEU A 81 -15.03 4.64 3.45
C LEU A 81 -16.57 4.75 3.31
N ILE A 82 -17.29 3.65 3.54
CA ILE A 82 -18.77 3.65 3.58
C ILE A 82 -19.30 4.47 4.76
N ASN A 83 -18.65 4.42 5.91
CA ASN A 83 -19.03 5.27 7.05
C ASN A 83 -18.83 6.76 6.73
N LEU A 84 -17.75 7.15 6.04
CA LEU A 84 -17.55 8.52 5.57
C LEU A 84 -18.70 8.96 4.64
N TYR A 85 -19.08 8.11 3.69
CA TYR A 85 -20.22 8.37 2.80
C TYR A 85 -21.54 8.56 3.57
N ASN A 86 -21.82 7.70 4.56
CA ASN A 86 -23.05 7.75 5.35
C ASN A 86 -23.11 8.97 6.27
N ASN A 87 -21.97 9.41 6.80
CA ASN A 87 -21.90 10.54 7.73
C ASN A 87 -21.98 11.89 7.02
N ASP A 88 -21.32 12.04 5.88
CA ASP A 88 -21.36 13.28 5.09
C ASP A 88 -21.22 12.99 3.58
N ILE A 89 -22.37 12.70 2.97
CA ILE A 89 -22.45 12.38 1.54
C ILE A 89 -21.97 13.53 0.65
N GLN A 90 -22.20 14.78 1.04
CA GLN A 90 -21.85 15.94 0.20
C GLN A 90 -20.34 16.12 0.16
N GLN A 91 -19.69 16.04 1.33
CA GLN A 91 -18.24 16.10 1.41
C GLN A 91 -17.60 14.88 0.75
N PHE A 92 -18.18 13.69 0.88
CA PHE A 92 -17.72 12.48 0.20
C PHE A 92 -17.72 12.64 -1.32
N ILE A 93 -18.85 13.06 -1.91
CA ILE A 93 -18.98 13.26 -3.37
C ILE A 93 -18.00 14.34 -3.84
N LYS A 94 -17.87 15.43 -3.09
CA LYS A 94 -16.94 16.51 -3.41
C LYS A 94 -15.50 15.99 -3.46
N LEU A 95 -15.05 15.24 -2.45
CA LEU A 95 -13.72 14.63 -2.42
C LEU A 95 -13.54 13.64 -3.57
N ALA A 96 -14.51 12.74 -3.80
CA ALA A 96 -14.45 11.74 -4.86
C ALA A 96 -14.33 12.38 -6.25
N ASN A 97 -14.99 13.53 -6.49
CA ASN A 97 -14.87 14.26 -7.75
C ASN A 97 -13.50 14.92 -7.93
N ILE A 98 -12.87 15.37 -6.83
CA ILE A 98 -11.56 16.02 -6.87
C ILE A 98 -10.45 14.98 -7.05
N ILE A 99 -10.34 14.04 -6.10
CA ILE A 99 -9.22 13.10 -6.04
C ILE A 99 -9.55 11.71 -6.55
N GLY A 100 -10.82 11.36 -6.75
CA GLY A 100 -11.23 10.00 -7.14
C GLY A 100 -11.49 9.08 -5.96
N LEU A 101 -12.47 8.19 -6.13
CA LEU A 101 -12.85 7.20 -5.11
C LEU A 101 -11.72 6.20 -4.81
N TYR A 102 -10.94 5.81 -5.83
CA TYR A 102 -9.77 4.96 -5.64
C TYR A 102 -8.79 5.58 -4.64
N ASN A 103 -8.43 6.85 -4.82
CA ASN A 103 -7.50 7.56 -3.92
C ASN A 103 -8.06 7.69 -2.49
N MET A 104 -9.37 7.92 -2.34
CA MET A 104 -10.01 7.91 -1.02
C MET A 104 -9.91 6.54 -0.35
N TYR A 105 -10.05 5.46 -1.11
CA TYR A 105 -9.92 4.10 -0.59
C TYR A 105 -8.48 3.80 -0.15
N ILE A 106 -7.48 4.16 -0.97
CA ILE A 106 -6.06 4.03 -0.60
C ILE A 106 -5.73 4.76 0.69
N LYS A 107 -6.31 5.95 0.89
CA LYS A 107 -6.16 6.70 2.14
C LYS A 107 -6.75 5.93 3.33
N GLU A 108 -7.90 5.27 3.17
CA GLU A 108 -8.46 4.45 4.25
C GLU A 108 -7.64 3.18 4.51
N LEU A 109 -7.02 2.56 3.50
CA LEU A 109 -6.05 1.47 3.72
C LEU A 109 -4.89 1.94 4.59
N TRP A 110 -4.33 3.11 4.24
CA TRP A 110 -3.26 3.74 4.99
C TRP A 110 -3.67 3.98 6.44
N ASN A 111 -4.84 4.58 6.67
CA ASN A 111 -5.35 4.85 8.03
C ASN A 111 -5.65 3.57 8.83
N VAL A 112 -6.12 2.50 8.18
CA VAL A 112 -6.29 1.21 8.86
C VAL A 112 -4.95 0.70 9.37
N VAL A 113 -3.90 0.72 8.53
CA VAL A 113 -2.58 0.24 8.94
C VAL A 113 -2.02 1.10 10.08
N ASN A 114 -2.02 2.43 9.94
CA ASN A 114 -1.52 3.37 10.96
C ASN A 114 -2.15 3.15 12.35
N VAL A 115 -3.45 2.90 12.39
CA VAL A 115 -4.18 2.81 13.68
C VAL A 115 -4.13 1.40 14.26
N LYS A 116 -4.16 0.37 13.40
CA LYS A 116 -4.32 -1.03 13.82
C LYS A 116 -3.00 -1.75 14.06
N ILE A 117 -1.91 -1.32 13.42
CA ILE A 117 -0.59 -1.92 13.58
C ILE A 117 0.24 -0.98 14.44
N LYS A 118 0.57 -1.41 15.66
CA LYS A 118 1.40 -0.62 16.56
C LYS A 118 2.86 -0.72 16.18
N TYR A 119 3.53 0.42 16.14
CA TYR A 119 4.93 0.46 15.78
C TYR A 119 5.74 -0.28 16.83
N ARG A 120 6.54 -1.24 16.39
CA ARG A 120 7.47 -1.98 17.22
C ARG A 120 8.88 -1.62 16.77
N TYR A 121 9.65 -1.00 17.66
CA TYR A 121 11.10 -0.93 17.51
C TYR A 121 11.68 -2.33 17.70
N ASP A 122 12.76 -2.67 17.00
CA ASP A 122 13.42 -3.97 17.06
C ASP A 122 13.40 -4.58 18.48
N ASP A 123 12.74 -5.74 18.59
CA ASP A 123 12.50 -6.41 19.86
C ASP A 123 13.80 -7.06 20.38
N PRO A 124 14.17 -6.86 21.66
CA PRO A 124 15.31 -7.55 22.27
C PRO A 124 15.13 -9.07 22.41
N ILE A 125 13.96 -9.66 22.10
CA ILE A 125 13.74 -11.10 21.98
C ILE A 125 14.09 -11.60 20.59
N PHE A 126 13.83 -10.83 19.54
CA PHE A 126 14.19 -11.21 18.18
C PHE A 126 15.66 -10.95 17.87
N GLN A 127 16.38 -10.11 18.64
CA GLN A 127 17.85 -9.84 18.60
C GLN A 127 18.50 -9.93 17.19
N THR A 128 17.73 -9.57 16.18
CA THR A 128 18.11 -9.58 14.77
C THR A 128 17.54 -8.33 14.19
N SER A 129 18.41 -7.57 13.54
CA SER A 129 18.08 -6.28 12.95
C SER A 129 17.14 -6.37 11.75
N ASP A 130 16.62 -7.54 11.35
CA ASP A 130 16.01 -7.69 10.01
C ASP A 130 15.04 -8.89 9.86
N PHE A 131 14.22 -9.22 10.88
CA PHE A 131 13.15 -10.22 10.66
C PHE A 131 11.88 -9.56 10.12
N TRP A 132 11.79 -9.48 8.78
CA TRP A 132 10.61 -8.96 8.10
C TRP A 132 9.43 -9.92 8.22
N LEU A 133 8.32 -9.43 8.75
CA LEU A 133 7.03 -10.10 8.82
C LEU A 133 6.32 -10.07 7.47
N LEU A 134 5.65 -11.17 7.17
CA LEU A 134 4.71 -11.26 6.05
C LEU A 134 3.40 -10.53 6.40
N PRO A 135 2.62 -10.06 5.41
CA PRO A 135 1.36 -9.36 5.67
C PRO A 135 0.39 -10.07 6.63
N ASN A 136 0.30 -11.41 6.57
CA ASN A 136 -0.51 -12.19 7.50
C ASN A 136 0.03 -12.12 8.94
N GLU A 137 1.34 -12.15 9.11
CA GLU A 137 2.01 -12.12 10.41
C GLU A 137 1.86 -10.74 11.04
N THR A 138 2.11 -9.67 10.28
CA THR A 138 1.90 -8.27 10.71
C THR A 138 0.44 -8.04 11.14
N TRP A 139 -0.51 -8.47 10.30
CA TRP A 139 -1.93 -8.31 10.62
C TRP A 139 -2.37 -9.13 11.84
N TYR A 140 -1.85 -10.34 12.01
CA TYR A 140 -2.18 -11.19 13.16
C TYR A 140 -1.59 -10.64 14.47
N GLN A 141 -0.32 -10.24 14.44
CA GLN A 141 0.39 -9.73 15.62
C GLN A 141 -0.06 -8.32 16.03
N LYS A 142 -0.63 -7.54 15.09
CA LYS A 142 -0.97 -6.11 15.30
C LYS A 142 0.22 -5.24 15.69
N HIS A 143 1.42 -5.70 15.37
CA HIS A 143 2.68 -5.01 15.61
C HIS A 143 3.57 -5.22 14.38
N GLY A 144 4.41 -4.22 14.09
CA GLY A 144 5.41 -4.28 13.03
C GLY A 144 6.27 -3.03 13.00
N ASP A 145 7.41 -3.12 12.34
CA ASP A 145 8.30 -2.00 12.03
C ASP A 145 7.91 -1.31 10.70
N CYS A 146 8.81 -0.50 10.13
CA CYS A 146 8.54 0.21 8.89
C CYS A 146 8.39 -0.74 7.69
N GLU A 147 9.16 -1.83 7.63
CA GLU A 147 9.11 -2.83 6.56
C GLU A 147 7.80 -3.60 6.62
N ASP A 148 7.47 -4.12 7.80
CA ASP A 148 6.28 -4.93 8.05
C ASP A 148 4.99 -4.20 7.65
N THR A 149 4.89 -2.93 8.04
CA THR A 149 3.76 -2.06 7.74
C THR A 149 3.72 -1.68 6.26
N THR A 150 4.87 -1.44 5.63
CA THR A 150 5.01 -1.20 4.18
C THR A 150 4.53 -2.39 3.36
N PHE A 151 4.95 -3.60 3.71
CA PHE A 151 4.57 -4.82 2.99
C PHE A 151 3.09 -5.12 3.13
N LEU A 152 2.53 -5.00 4.33
CA LEU A 152 1.10 -5.16 4.55
C LEU A 152 0.28 -4.13 3.77
N LEU A 153 0.66 -2.85 3.85
CA LEU A 153 -0.07 -1.78 3.17
C LEU A 153 0.02 -1.91 1.65
N LEU A 154 1.21 -2.15 1.09
CA LEU A 154 1.38 -2.31 -0.35
C LEU A 154 0.61 -3.52 -0.88
N SER A 155 0.62 -4.63 -0.15
CA SER A 155 -0.18 -5.82 -0.48
C SER A 155 -1.67 -5.50 -0.55
N ALA A 156 -2.18 -4.73 0.42
CA ALA A 156 -3.58 -4.30 0.42
C ALA A 156 -3.90 -3.33 -0.73
N ILE A 157 -2.96 -2.42 -1.07
CA ILE A 157 -3.11 -1.50 -2.20
C ILE A 157 -3.21 -2.28 -3.52
N TYR A 158 -2.32 -3.23 -3.78
CA TYR A 158 -2.37 -4.04 -4.99
C TYR A 158 -3.61 -4.93 -5.06
N LYS A 159 -4.08 -5.44 -3.92
CA LYS A 159 -5.37 -6.14 -3.86
C LYS A 159 -6.53 -5.26 -4.32
N VAL A 160 -6.60 -4.01 -3.84
CA VAL A 160 -7.60 -3.05 -4.31
C VAL A 160 -7.39 -2.71 -5.78
N LYS A 161 -6.14 -2.48 -6.21
CA LYS A 161 -5.81 -2.12 -7.59
C LYS A 161 -6.28 -3.17 -8.59
N GLU A 162 -6.06 -4.47 -8.32
CA GLU A 162 -6.55 -5.56 -9.16
C GLU A 162 -8.09 -5.58 -9.23
N GLY A 163 -8.76 -5.38 -8.09
CA GLY A 163 -10.22 -5.26 -8.04
C GLY A 163 -10.77 -4.01 -8.75
N TRP A 164 -9.92 -3.03 -9.05
CA TRP A 164 -10.24 -1.73 -9.62
C TRP A 164 -9.57 -1.49 -10.98
N LYS A 165 -9.09 -2.54 -11.66
CA LYS A 165 -8.31 -2.42 -12.91
C LYS A 165 -9.01 -1.67 -14.06
N ASP A 166 -10.34 -1.58 -14.02
CA ASP A 166 -11.15 -0.84 -15.00
C ASP A 166 -11.36 0.64 -14.62
N ASP A 167 -11.02 1.05 -13.40
CA ASP A 167 -11.04 2.44 -12.96
C ASP A 167 -9.84 3.20 -13.56
N ILE A 168 -10.11 4.32 -14.23
CA ILE A 168 -9.09 5.11 -14.94
C ILE A 168 -8.00 5.64 -13.99
N ILE A 169 -8.37 5.99 -12.75
CA ILE A 169 -7.45 6.55 -11.75
C ILE A 169 -6.62 5.42 -11.16
N ALA A 170 -7.22 4.26 -10.88
CA ALA A 170 -6.49 3.09 -10.42
C ALA A 170 -5.49 2.57 -11.45
N LYS A 171 -5.85 2.59 -12.73
CA LYS A 171 -4.97 2.17 -13.83
C LYS A 171 -3.80 3.13 -14.05
N GLU A 172 -4.01 4.42 -13.87
CA GLU A 172 -2.98 5.47 -14.01
C GLU A 172 -2.04 5.53 -12.80
N ALA A 173 -2.55 5.25 -11.61
CA ALA A 173 -1.76 5.35 -10.39
C ALA A 173 -0.57 4.38 -10.40
N ILE A 174 0.54 4.84 -9.81
CA ILE A 174 1.77 4.07 -9.64
C ILE A 174 2.09 4.03 -8.16
N GLU A 175 2.45 2.86 -7.65
CA GLU A 175 2.82 2.64 -6.25
C GLU A 175 4.06 1.76 -6.21
N TYR A 176 4.98 2.07 -5.30
CA TYR A 176 6.11 1.21 -4.98
C TYR A 176 6.31 1.20 -3.46
N GLY A 177 6.43 0.00 -2.89
CA GLY A 177 7.07 -0.13 -1.59
C GLY A 177 8.56 0.16 -1.76
N CYS A 178 9.16 0.85 -0.82
CA CYS A 178 10.55 1.24 -0.85
C CYS A 178 11.21 0.83 0.45
N ILE A 179 12.44 0.34 0.36
CA ILE A 179 13.38 0.34 1.48
C ILE A 179 14.53 1.25 1.08
N GLY A 180 14.94 2.14 1.97
CA GLY A 180 16.01 3.08 1.70
C GLY A 180 16.36 3.89 2.94
N TYR A 181 16.65 5.16 2.75
CA TYR A 181 17.04 6.06 3.83
C TYR A 181 16.07 7.21 3.98
N TYR A 182 15.82 7.59 5.24
CA TYR A 182 15.29 8.89 5.58
C TYR A 182 16.38 9.75 6.23
N ILE A 183 16.53 11.00 5.73
CA ILE A 183 17.41 11.99 6.32
C ILE A 183 16.62 12.85 7.30
N ASP A 184 16.94 12.75 8.58
CA ASP A 184 16.25 13.49 9.63
C ASP A 184 16.53 15.01 9.58
N TYR A 185 15.88 15.76 10.47
CA TYR A 185 16.04 17.22 10.54
C TYR A 185 17.46 17.68 10.93
N LYS A 186 18.30 16.79 11.45
CA LYS A 186 19.71 17.03 11.77
C LYS A 186 20.65 16.61 10.65
N GLY A 187 20.12 16.04 9.56
CA GLY A 187 20.93 15.50 8.46
C GLY A 187 21.43 14.07 8.70
N THR A 188 20.90 13.36 9.71
CA THR A 188 21.29 11.99 10.03
C THR A 188 20.49 11.00 9.19
N PRO A 189 21.13 10.12 8.40
CA PRO A 189 20.44 9.05 7.70
C PRO A 189 20.06 7.93 8.68
N TYR A 190 18.84 7.40 8.54
CA TYR A 190 18.46 6.09 9.11
C TYR A 190 17.71 5.26 8.07
N GLY A 191 17.80 3.93 8.19
CA GLY A 191 17.09 2.99 7.32
C GLY A 191 15.59 3.11 7.54
N HIS A 192 14.82 3.23 6.46
CA HIS A 192 13.37 3.40 6.53
C HIS A 192 12.69 2.71 5.36
N ALA A 193 11.54 2.09 5.63
CA ALA A 193 10.66 1.57 4.61
C ALA A 193 9.39 2.42 4.51
N PHE A 194 8.95 2.68 3.28
CA PHE A 194 7.84 3.58 2.99
C PHE A 194 7.21 3.24 1.64
N ILE A 195 6.05 3.83 1.33
CA ILE A 195 5.47 3.73 -0.01
C ILE A 195 5.58 5.08 -0.71
N ILE A 196 6.04 5.06 -1.96
CA ILE A 196 5.88 6.20 -2.87
C ILE A 196 4.73 5.92 -3.83
N ARG A 197 3.94 6.95 -4.10
CA ARG A 197 2.77 6.87 -4.96
C ARG A 197 2.71 8.06 -5.90
N ARG A 198 2.16 7.86 -7.09
CA ARG A 198 1.80 8.95 -8.01
C ARG A 198 0.41 8.72 -8.57
N THR A 199 -0.33 9.82 -8.74
CA THR A 199 -1.58 9.89 -9.52
C THR A 199 -1.79 11.33 -9.97
N ASP A 200 -2.25 11.54 -11.20
CA ASP A 200 -2.49 12.86 -11.78
C ASP A 200 -3.58 13.65 -11.04
N ARG A 201 -4.42 12.97 -10.26
CA ARG A 201 -5.51 13.59 -9.47
C ARG A 201 -5.04 14.29 -8.21
N ILE A 202 -3.82 14.05 -7.73
CA ILE A 202 -3.31 14.63 -6.50
C ILE A 202 -2.01 15.38 -6.81
N ALA A 203 -1.93 16.63 -6.34
CA ALA A 203 -0.75 17.48 -6.49
C ALA A 203 -0.19 17.56 -7.93
N ASN A 204 -1.08 17.47 -8.93
CA ASN A 204 -0.75 17.44 -10.37
C ASN A 204 0.28 16.36 -10.74
N GLY A 205 0.11 15.14 -10.22
CA GLY A 205 0.97 14.01 -10.57
C GLY A 205 2.35 14.05 -9.91
N LYS A 206 2.55 14.87 -8.88
CA LYS A 206 3.77 14.79 -8.06
C LYS A 206 3.81 13.48 -7.27
N TRP A 207 5.03 13.02 -6.98
CA TRP A 207 5.24 11.88 -6.10
C TRP A 207 4.80 12.21 -4.67
N LEU A 208 4.06 11.27 -4.09
CA LEU A 208 3.51 11.31 -2.76
C LEU A 208 4.26 10.31 -1.88
N TRP A 209 4.40 10.66 -0.62
CA TRP A 209 4.90 9.79 0.42
C TRP A 209 3.74 9.27 1.26
N ILE A 210 3.68 7.96 1.40
CA ILE A 210 2.82 7.26 2.33
C ILE A 210 3.73 6.74 3.44
N GLU A 211 3.71 7.44 4.57
CA GLU A 211 4.47 7.10 5.79
C GLU A 211 3.76 5.97 6.53
N THR A 212 4.45 4.86 6.74
CA THR A 212 3.89 3.61 7.25
C THR A 212 4.05 3.44 8.76
N THR A 213 4.76 4.36 9.43
CA THR A 213 5.03 4.30 10.87
C THR A 213 4.21 5.29 11.70
N LEU A 214 3.17 5.90 11.12
CA LEU A 214 2.29 6.79 11.87
C LEU A 214 1.39 6.00 12.82
N GLU A 215 1.15 6.55 14.00
CA GLU A 215 0.21 5.95 14.97
C GLU A 215 -1.19 6.60 14.94
N ASN A 216 -1.41 7.55 14.03
CA ASN A 216 -2.64 8.31 13.90
C ASN A 216 -3.15 8.33 12.46
N GLU A 217 -4.44 8.62 12.31
CA GLU A 217 -5.06 8.80 11.01
C GLU A 217 -4.55 10.06 10.30
N VAL A 218 -4.38 9.96 8.99
CA VAL A 218 -4.14 11.08 8.09
C VAL A 218 -5.49 11.50 7.47
N PRO A 219 -5.90 12.77 7.61
CA PRO A 219 -7.14 13.25 7.02
C PRO A 219 -7.22 13.02 5.51
N GLN A 220 -8.43 12.78 4.99
CA GLN A 220 -8.68 12.48 3.57
C GLN A 220 -8.10 13.48 2.57
N TYR A 221 -8.04 14.76 2.95
CA TYR A 221 -7.55 15.86 2.12
C TYR A 221 -6.04 16.11 2.26
N ILE A 222 -5.34 15.46 3.20
CA ILE A 222 -3.90 15.63 3.40
C ILE A 222 -3.15 14.52 2.70
N TRP A 223 -2.21 14.87 1.83
CA TRP A 223 -1.25 13.94 1.22
C TRP A 223 0.15 14.53 1.36
N TYR A 224 1.12 13.71 1.76
CA TYR A 224 2.50 14.16 1.90
C TYR A 224 3.19 14.09 0.54
N LEU A 225 3.91 15.15 0.18
CA LEU A 225 4.77 15.16 -1.00
C LEU A 225 6.06 14.41 -0.66
N ALA A 226 6.53 13.57 -1.56
CA ALA A 226 7.84 12.97 -1.43
C ALA A 226 8.92 14.03 -1.67
N ASP A 227 9.86 14.17 -0.74
CA ASP A 227 11.10 14.93 -0.91
C ASP A 227 12.26 13.95 -1.06
N PHE A 228 12.67 13.70 -2.30
CA PHE A 228 13.72 12.72 -2.60
C PHE A 228 15.14 13.14 -2.15
N ASN A 229 15.31 14.36 -1.63
CA ASN A 229 16.55 14.74 -0.94
C ASN A 229 16.60 14.18 0.49
N LYS A 230 15.44 13.80 1.04
CA LYS A 230 15.31 13.23 2.38
C LYS A 230 14.85 11.78 2.35
N LEU A 231 13.97 11.41 1.44
CA LEU A 231 13.46 10.06 1.22
C LEU A 231 14.21 9.43 0.04
N ILE A 232 15.26 8.68 0.31
CA ILE A 232 16.14 8.11 -0.71
C ILE A 232 15.79 6.63 -0.88
N PRO A 233 14.99 6.24 -1.89
CA PRO A 233 14.67 4.83 -2.13
C PRO A 233 15.90 4.09 -2.68
N VAL A 234 16.15 2.88 -2.16
CA VAL A 234 17.27 2.02 -2.59
C VAL A 234 16.73 0.75 -3.24
N TYR A 235 15.78 0.09 -2.60
CA TYR A 235 15.07 -1.07 -3.13
C TYR A 235 13.61 -0.73 -3.38
N PHE A 236 13.05 -1.28 -4.46
CA PHE A 236 11.65 -1.11 -4.84
C PHE A 236 10.94 -2.45 -4.81
N PHE A 237 9.73 -2.45 -4.27
CA PHE A 237 8.84 -3.59 -4.13
C PHE A 237 7.62 -3.41 -5.00
N THR A 238 7.30 -4.43 -5.78
CA THR A 238 6.17 -4.46 -6.71
C THR A 238 5.49 -5.84 -6.66
N ASP A 239 4.30 -5.97 -7.28
CA ASP A 239 3.60 -7.26 -7.42
C ASP A 239 4.11 -8.10 -8.61
N VAL A 240 5.11 -7.61 -9.36
CA VAL A 240 5.73 -8.24 -10.53
C VAL A 240 7.26 -8.10 -10.51
#